data_AF-A0A529PU50-F1
#
_entry.id   AF-A0A529PU50-F1
#
_cell.length_a   1.000
_cell.length_b   1.000
_cell.length_c   1.000
_cell.angle_alpha   90.00
_cell.angle_beta   90.00
_cell.angle_gamma   90.00
#
_symmetry.space_group_name_H-M   'P 1'
#
loop_
_entity.id
_entity.type
_entity.pdbx_description
1 polymer ?
#
loop_
_entity_poly.entity_id
_entity_poly.type
_entity_poly.pdbx_seq_one_letter_code
_entity_poly.pdbx_strand_id
1 'polypeptide(L)'
;YMCPWPRIQAAMLDENSLTVTYNDWRGEPRSRHAKKASAAGQSVGDCVDCNACVAVCPMGIDIRDGQQLECITCALCIDACDSVMDK
;
A
#
# COMPACT_ATOMS: atom_id res chain seq x y z
N TYR A 1 -4.86 27.32 -3.76
CA TYR A 1 -4.11 27.45 -2.49
C TYR A 1 -3.68 26.05 -2.08
N MET A 2 -2.38 25.75 -2.01
CA MET A 2 -1.89 24.41 -1.67
C MET A 2 -1.93 24.24 -0.15
N CYS A 3 -2.44 23.09 0.33
CA CYS A 3 -2.35 22.74 1.74
C CYS A 3 -0.86 22.60 2.12
N PRO A 4 -0.34 23.30 3.15
CA PRO A 4 1.05 23.19 3.55
C PRO A 4 1.36 21.88 4.29
N TRP A 5 0.33 21.15 4.72
CA TRP A 5 0.44 19.97 5.59
C TRP A 5 1.35 18.86 5.04
N PRO A 6 1.23 18.42 3.77
CA PRO A 6 2.19 17.48 3.15
C PRO A 6 3.66 17.82 3.36
N ARG A 7 4.02 19.10 3.23
CA ARG A 7 5.42 19.55 3.32
C ARG A 7 5.92 19.55 4.75
N ILE A 8 5.07 19.91 5.70
CA ILE A 8 5.42 19.86 7.13
C ILE A 8 5.58 18.41 7.58
N GLN A 9 4.68 17.50 7.14
CA GLN A 9 4.80 16.07 7.41
C GLN A 9 6.11 15.49 6.87
N ALA A 10 6.46 15.78 5.61
CA ALA A 10 7.70 15.30 5.03
C ALA A 10 8.95 15.79 5.78
N ALA A 11 8.91 17.01 6.33
CA ALA A 11 10.02 17.57 7.12
C ALA A 11 10.17 16.92 8.51
N MET A 12 9.17 16.18 8.99
CA MET A 12 9.23 15.45 10.27
C MET A 12 9.75 14.01 10.11
N LEU A 13 9.96 13.54 8.88
CA LEU A 13 10.53 12.22 8.59
C LEU A 13 12.04 12.31 8.39
N ASP A 14 12.76 11.38 9.01
CA ASP A 14 14.21 11.20 8.88
C ASP A 14 14.56 9.74 8.53
N GLU A 15 15.86 9.40 8.44
CA GLU A 15 16.27 8.02 8.17
C GLU A 15 15.89 6.99 9.25
N ASN A 16 15.54 7.44 10.45
CA ASN A 16 15.17 6.57 11.58
C ASN A 16 13.65 6.40 11.69
N SER A 17 12.90 7.17 10.91
CA SER A 17 11.44 7.17 10.93
C SER A 17 10.90 5.95 10.20
N LEU A 18 10.03 5.19 10.88
CA LEU A 18 9.35 4.05 10.28
C LEU A 18 8.05 4.50 9.64
N THR A 19 7.90 4.23 8.35
CA THR A 19 6.69 4.51 7.57
C THR A 19 6.04 3.22 7.10
N VAL A 20 4.72 3.16 7.21
CA VAL A 20 3.96 2.03 6.67
C VAL A 20 3.92 2.17 5.16
N THR A 21 4.51 1.22 4.45
CA THR A 21 4.60 1.22 2.99
C THR A 21 4.27 -0.15 2.43
N TYR A 22 3.85 -0.17 1.16
CA TYR A 22 3.84 -1.39 0.37
C TYR A 22 5.28 -1.89 0.15
N ASN A 23 5.49 -3.20 0.23
CA ASN A 23 6.77 -3.85 0.02
C ASN A 23 6.76 -4.60 -1.32
N ASP A 24 7.40 -4.04 -2.35
CA ASP A 24 7.40 -4.61 -3.70
C ASP A 24 7.94 -6.04 -3.74
N TRP A 25 9.03 -6.31 -3.02
CA TRP A 25 9.68 -7.63 -2.96
C TRP A 25 8.80 -8.72 -2.34
N ARG A 26 7.74 -8.34 -1.61
CA ARG A 26 6.77 -9.25 -1.01
C ARG A 26 5.48 -9.32 -1.83
N GLY A 27 5.02 -8.17 -2.32
CA GLY A 27 3.73 -8.04 -2.97
C GLY A 27 3.72 -8.41 -4.45
N GLU A 28 4.85 -8.28 -5.15
CA GLU A 28 4.94 -8.47 -6.60
C GLU A 28 5.56 -9.82 -7.02
N PRO A 29 5.15 -10.40 -8.17
CA PRO A 29 4.12 -9.91 -9.08
C PRO A 29 2.71 -10.15 -8.52
N ARG A 30 1.90 -9.08 -8.47
CA ARG A 30 0.54 -9.13 -7.94
C ARG A 30 -0.39 -9.94 -8.84
N SER A 31 -1.38 -10.61 -8.26
CA SER A 31 -2.33 -11.40 -9.05
C SER A 31 -3.69 -11.56 -8.38
N ARG A 32 -4.76 -11.20 -9.10
CA ARG A 32 -6.15 -11.52 -8.73
C ARG A 32 -6.46 -13.02 -8.75
N HIS A 33 -5.60 -13.80 -9.39
CA HIS A 33 -5.78 -15.22 -9.60
C HIS A 33 -4.56 -16.01 -9.11
N ALA A 34 -4.05 -15.66 -7.92
CA ALA A 34 -2.89 -16.28 -7.30
C ALA A 34 -2.95 -17.82 -7.33
N LYS A 35 -4.11 -18.43 -7.01
CA LYS A 35 -4.31 -19.89 -7.06
C LYS A 35 -4.11 -20.48 -8.47
N LYS A 36 -4.62 -19.79 -9.50
CA LYS A 36 -4.49 -20.23 -10.90
C LYS A 36 -3.05 -20.06 -11.40
N ALA A 37 -2.42 -18.94 -11.06
CA ALA A 37 -1.03 -18.65 -11.40
C ALA A 37 -0.07 -19.66 -10.73
N SER A 38 -0.29 -19.95 -9.45
CA SER A 38 0.45 -20.99 -8.71
C SER A 38 0.26 -22.38 -9.34
N ALA A 39 -0.97 -22.76 -9.70
CA ALA A 39 -1.24 -24.01 -10.41
C ALA A 39 -0.57 -24.10 -11.79
N ALA A 40 -0.30 -22.95 -12.43
CA ALA A 40 0.45 -22.84 -13.67
C ALA A 40 1.98 -22.74 -13.47
N GLY A 41 2.48 -22.87 -12.23
CA GLY A 41 3.90 -22.78 -11.90
C GLY A 41 4.48 -21.36 -11.93
N GLN A 42 3.63 -20.33 -11.92
CA GLN A 42 4.06 -18.93 -11.91
C GLN A 42 4.29 -18.46 -10.48
N SER A 43 5.37 -17.71 -10.26
CA SER A 43 5.59 -16.99 -9.00
C SER A 43 4.56 -15.87 -8.87
N VAL A 44 3.94 -15.74 -7.70
CA VAL A 44 3.03 -14.65 -7.36
C VAL A 44 3.42 -14.10 -5.99
N GLY A 45 3.33 -12.78 -5.83
CA GLY A 45 3.50 -12.13 -4.54
C GLY A 45 2.21 -12.13 -3.72
N ASP A 46 2.30 -11.58 -2.51
CA ASP A 46 1.20 -11.56 -1.55
C ASP A 46 0.06 -10.61 -1.96
N CYS A 47 0.32 -9.63 -2.84
CA CYS A 47 -0.73 -8.69 -3.25
C CYS A 47 -1.73 -9.36 -4.18
N VAL A 48 -2.98 -9.46 -3.73
CA VAL A 48 -4.10 -10.03 -4.52
C VAL A 48 -4.78 -9.04 -5.47
N ASP A 49 -4.21 -7.84 -5.64
CA ASP A 49 -4.71 -6.79 -6.55
C ASP A 49 -6.21 -6.44 -6.36
N CYS A 50 -6.66 -6.37 -5.09
CA CYS A 50 -8.06 -6.08 -4.73
C CYS A 50 -8.42 -4.59 -4.71
N ASN A 51 -7.44 -3.68 -4.72
CA ASN A 51 -7.60 -2.23 -4.56
C ASN A 51 -8.27 -1.77 -3.24
N ALA A 52 -8.35 -2.62 -2.21
CA ALA A 52 -8.95 -2.25 -0.92
C ALA A 52 -8.21 -1.07 -0.27
N CYS A 53 -6.88 -1.05 -0.33
CA CYS A 53 -6.03 0.03 0.17
C CYS A 53 -6.35 1.41 -0.45
N VAL A 54 -6.70 1.44 -1.75
CA VAL A 54 -7.09 2.66 -2.46
C VAL A 54 -8.49 3.09 -2.03
N ALA A 55 -9.42 2.14 -1.93
CA ALA A 55 -10.83 2.42 -1.61
C ALA A 55 -11.03 3.01 -0.21
N VAL A 56 -10.21 2.62 0.77
CA VAL A 56 -10.29 3.13 2.15
C VAL A 56 -9.47 4.40 2.37
N CYS A 57 -8.57 4.77 1.45
CA CYS A 57 -7.73 5.94 1.64
C CYS A 57 -8.56 7.22 1.42
N PRO A 58 -8.68 8.11 2.42
CA PRO A 58 -9.42 9.37 2.28
C PRO A 58 -8.79 10.33 1.26
N MET A 59 -7.52 10.10 0.93
CA MET A 59 -6.74 10.88 -0.04
C MET A 59 -6.70 10.21 -1.42
N GLY A 60 -7.25 8.99 -1.57
CA GLY A 60 -7.25 8.24 -2.82
C GLY A 60 -5.87 7.75 -3.28
N ILE A 61 -4.89 7.66 -2.38
CA ILE A 61 -3.54 7.20 -2.73
C ILE A 61 -3.55 5.71 -3.05
N ASP A 62 -2.72 5.32 -4.00
CA ASP A 62 -2.33 3.92 -4.20
C ASP A 62 -0.99 3.66 -3.51
N ILE A 63 -1.03 2.89 -2.43
CA ILE A 63 0.19 2.58 -1.65
C ILE A 63 1.24 1.81 -2.45
N ARG A 64 0.85 1.20 -3.59
CA ARG A 64 1.75 0.48 -4.49
C ARG A 64 2.66 1.40 -5.28
N ASP A 65 2.31 2.69 -5.38
CA ASP A 65 3.17 3.72 -5.97
C ASP A 65 4.15 4.32 -4.95
N GLY A 66 4.21 3.74 -3.74
CA GLY A 66 5.07 4.17 -2.64
C GLY A 66 4.49 5.33 -1.83
N GLN A 67 5.38 6.02 -1.11
CA GLN A 67 5.01 7.12 -0.24
C GLN A 67 4.67 8.38 -1.06
N GLN A 68 3.44 8.86 -0.93
CA GLN A 68 2.94 10.06 -1.62
C GLN A 68 2.83 11.24 -0.66
N LEU A 69 2.89 12.47 -1.18
CA LEU A 69 2.83 13.71 -0.37
C LEU A 69 1.47 13.89 0.31
N GLU A 70 0.43 13.35 -0.30
CA GLU A 70 -0.95 13.42 0.16
C GLU A 70 -1.19 12.53 1.39
N CYS A 71 -0.31 11.58 1.67
CA CYS A 71 -0.46 10.69 2.82
C CYS A 71 -0.53 11.47 4.14
N ILE A 72 -1.55 11.19 4.92
CA ILE A 72 -1.79 11.77 6.25
C ILE A 72 -1.54 10.77 7.39
N THR A 73 -0.80 9.70 7.10
CA THR A 73 -0.41 8.65 8.06
C THR A 73 -1.58 8.08 8.88
N CYS A 74 -2.75 7.89 8.27
CA CYS A 74 -3.96 7.41 8.98
C CYS A 74 -4.05 5.88 9.16
N ALA A 75 -3.14 5.12 8.53
CA ALA A 75 -3.06 3.64 8.60
C ALA A 75 -4.29 2.84 8.10
N LEU A 76 -5.36 3.47 7.62
CA LEU A 76 -6.54 2.74 7.12
C LEU A 76 -6.23 1.74 5.99
N CYS A 77 -5.22 2.02 5.18
CA CYS A 77 -4.79 1.12 4.12
C CYS A 77 -4.24 -0.22 4.62
N ILE A 78 -3.55 -0.25 5.77
CA ILE A 78 -3.01 -1.50 6.32
C ILE A 78 -4.12 -2.31 6.99
N ASP A 79 -5.02 -1.67 7.74
CA ASP A 79 -6.19 -2.34 8.33
C ASP A 79 -7.05 -3.04 7.26
N ALA A 80 -7.23 -2.38 6.11
CA ALA A 80 -7.94 -2.96 4.98
C ALA A 80 -7.15 -4.09 4.29
N CYS A 81 -5.82 -3.99 4.21
CA CYS A 81 -4.98 -5.07 3.68
C CYS A 81 -5.06 -6.30 4.59
N ASP A 82 -4.90 -6.15 5.90
CA ASP A 82 -4.94 -7.26 6.86
C ASP A 82 -6.30 -7.99 6.79
N SER A 83 -7.41 -7.24 6.74
CA SER A 83 -8.75 -7.83 6.57
C SER A 83 -8.96 -8.59 5.25
N VAL A 84 -8.18 -8.29 4.22
CA VAL A 84 -8.18 -9.04 2.95
C VAL A 84 -7.28 -10.26 3.05
N MET A 85 -6.11 -10.14 3.69
CA MET A 85 -5.12 -11.21 3.80
C MET A 85 -5.53 -12.31 4.79
N ASP A 86 -6.39 -12.01 5.76
CA ASP A 86 -6.96 -12.99 6.69
C ASP A 86 -8.05 -13.91 6.06
N LYS A 87 -8.35 -13.75 4.76
CA LYS A 87 -9.38 -14.50 4.03
C LYS A 87 -8.80 -15.45 2.98
#